data_AF-A0A443Q4E7-F1
#
_entry.id   AF-A0A443Q4E7-F1
#
_cell.length_a   1.000
_cell.length_b   1.000
_cell.length_c   1.000
_cell.angle_alpha   90.00
_cell.angle_beta   90.00
_cell.angle_gamma   90.00
#
_symmetry.space_group_name_H-M   'P 1'
#
loop_
_entity.id
_entity.type
_entity.pdbx_description
1 polymer ?
#
loop_
_entity_poly.entity_id
_entity_poly.type
_entity_poly.pdbx_seq_one_letter_code
_entity_poly.pdbx_strand_id
1 'polypeptide(L)'
;MGRDTIADIITSIRNANMDKKGTVRIASTNIAENIVKILLQEGFIENVRKHRENNKYFLVSTLRHRRNRKGTYRNILKRISRPGLRIYSNHQRIPRILGGMGVVILSTSRERKDELSTITPPPLVDTSRGLPGMKEQKLIHEGLITESLPNGMFRVRLDNEDLILGYVSGRIRRSFIRILPGDRVKIEVSRYDSTRGRIIYRLRNKESND
;
A
#
# COMPACT_ATOMS: atom_id res chain seq x y z
N MET A 1 17.19 -19.35 22.33
CA MET A 1 16.25 -18.44 21.62
C MET A 1 17.04 -17.28 21.03
N GLY A 2 17.13 -17.17 19.71
CA GLY A 2 17.83 -16.04 19.08
C GLY A 2 17.06 -14.74 19.27
N ARG A 3 17.71 -13.70 19.81
CA ARG A 3 17.10 -12.37 19.95
C ARG A 3 16.83 -11.77 18.58
N ASP A 4 15.62 -11.27 18.40
CA ASP A 4 15.19 -10.68 17.14
C ASP A 4 15.23 -9.16 17.22
N THR A 5 16.38 -8.59 16.88
CA THR A 5 16.64 -7.16 16.99
C THR A 5 15.61 -6.31 16.23
N ILE A 6 15.10 -6.77 15.08
CA ILE A 6 14.13 -6.00 14.29
C ILE A 6 12.75 -6.01 14.96
N ALA A 7 12.34 -7.16 15.50
CA ALA A 7 11.09 -7.26 16.26
C ALA A 7 11.15 -6.36 17.51
N ASP A 8 12.30 -6.32 18.19
CA ASP A 8 12.51 -5.48 19.38
C ASP A 8 12.40 -3.99 19.04
N ILE A 9 12.99 -3.54 17.93
CA ILE A 9 12.88 -2.15 17.43
C ILE A 9 11.41 -1.78 17.18
N ILE A 10 10.70 -2.59 16.39
CA ILE A 10 9.30 -2.34 16.01
C ILE A 10 8.39 -2.32 17.23
N THR A 11 8.62 -3.26 18.15
CA THR A 11 7.83 -3.37 19.39
C THR A 11 8.08 -2.18 20.31
N SER A 12 9.34 -1.75 20.44
CA SER A 12 9.70 -0.59 21.27
C SER A 12 9.03 0.69 20.77
N ILE A 13 9.06 0.94 19.46
CA ILE A 13 8.40 2.11 18.84
C ILE A 13 6.87 2.01 19.00
N ARG A 14 6.29 0.82 18.78
CA ARG A 14 4.85 0.60 18.92
C ARG A 14 4.37 0.84 20.34
N ASN A 15 5.10 0.34 21.34
CA ASN A 15 4.77 0.51 22.75
C ASN A 15 4.90 1.98 23.16
N ALA A 16 5.97 2.66 22.75
CA ALA A 16 6.12 4.09 23.00
C ALA A 16 4.97 4.92 22.39
N ASN A 17 4.53 4.59 21.17
CA ASN A 17 3.38 5.24 20.53
C ASN A 17 2.05 4.92 21.24
N MET A 18 1.85 3.68 21.71
CA MET A 18 0.67 3.29 22.49
C MET A 18 0.60 4.03 23.83
N ASP A 19 1.74 4.15 24.52
CA ASP A 19 1.87 4.84 25.79
C ASP A 19 1.87 6.38 25.65
N LYS A 20 1.77 6.90 24.41
CA LYS A 20 1.89 8.33 24.07
C LYS A 20 3.19 8.96 24.59
N LYS A 21 4.25 8.16 24.70
CA LYS A 21 5.58 8.63 25.09
C LYS A 21 6.16 9.45 23.94
N GLY A 22 6.65 10.66 24.24
CA GLY A 22 7.28 11.52 23.25
C GLY A 22 8.56 10.94 22.66
N THR A 23 9.24 10.05 23.39
CA THR A 23 10.57 9.53 23.00
C THR A 23 10.68 8.02 23.21
N VAL A 24 11.45 7.36 22.35
CA VAL A 24 11.83 5.94 22.46
C VAL A 24 13.35 5.80 22.41
N ARG A 25 13.90 4.90 23.23
CA ARG A 25 15.33 4.57 23.28
C ARG A 25 15.55 3.18 22.68
N ILE A 26 16.46 3.07 21.71
CA ILE A 26 16.73 1.83 20.97
C ILE A 26 18.25 1.65 20.88
N ALA A 27 18.76 0.42 20.96
CA ALA A 27 20.19 0.16 20.76
C ALA A 27 20.63 0.51 19.32
N SER A 28 21.75 1.21 19.17
CA SER A 28 22.30 1.57 17.86
C SER A 28 22.91 0.33 17.22
N THR A 29 22.33 -0.09 16.11
CA THR A 29 22.85 -1.14 15.22
C THR A 29 22.71 -0.64 13.79
N ASN A 30 23.50 -1.13 12.84
CA ASN A 30 23.38 -0.69 11.44
C ASN A 30 21.95 -0.84 10.90
N ILE A 31 21.27 -1.93 11.26
CA ILE A 31 19.87 -2.16 10.88
C ILE A 31 18.94 -1.15 11.57
N ALA A 32 19.12 -0.89 12.87
CA ALA A 32 18.32 0.09 13.59
C ALA A 32 18.49 1.51 13.04
N GLU A 33 19.73 1.92 12.76
CA GLU A 33 20.05 3.22 12.18
C GLU A 33 19.37 3.39 10.82
N ASN A 34 19.46 2.38 9.96
CA ASN A 34 18.84 2.45 8.64
C ASN A 34 17.30 2.48 8.73
N ILE A 35 16.68 1.68 9.60
CA ILE A 35 15.22 1.70 9.80
C ILE A 35 14.77 3.07 10.33
N VAL A 36 15.46 3.58 11.35
CA VAL A 36 15.13 4.88 11.98
C VAL A 36 15.33 6.04 11.00
N LYS A 37 16.36 5.98 10.14
CA LYS A 37 16.58 6.95 9.07
C LYS A 37 15.39 7.03 8.11
N ILE A 38 14.87 5.89 7.66
CA ILE A 38 13.67 5.84 6.80
C ILE A 38 12.46 6.43 7.53
N LEU A 39 12.24 6.04 8.78
CA LEU A 39 11.10 6.53 9.56
C LEU A 39 11.17 8.05 9.81
N LEU A 40 12.37 8.62 9.88
CA LEU A 40 12.60 10.06 9.93
C LEU A 40 12.28 10.73 8.58
N GLN A 41 12.78 10.18 7.46
CA GLN A 41 12.52 10.70 6.10
C GLN A 41 11.03 10.74 5.77
N GLU A 42 10.30 9.68 6.13
CA GLU A 42 8.87 9.54 5.88
C GLU A 42 8.01 10.31 6.92
N GLY A 43 8.63 10.98 7.89
CA GLY A 43 7.95 11.84 8.87
C GLY A 43 7.17 11.11 9.96
N PHE A 44 7.43 9.81 10.18
CA PHE A 44 6.91 9.04 11.32
C PHE A 44 7.63 9.39 12.63
N ILE A 45 8.93 9.68 12.53
CA ILE A 45 9.78 10.16 13.62
C ILE A 45 10.08 11.64 13.34
N GLU A 46 10.01 12.47 14.37
CA GLU A 46 10.25 13.91 14.26
C GLU A 46 11.74 14.23 14.34
N ASN A 47 12.46 13.58 15.26
CA ASN A 47 13.88 13.82 15.47
C ASN A 47 14.57 12.56 16.03
N VAL A 48 15.86 12.40 15.76
CA VAL A 48 16.68 11.28 16.23
C VAL A 48 17.99 11.82 16.76
N ARG A 49 18.36 11.40 17.97
CA ARG A 49 19.66 11.72 18.58
C ARG A 49 20.42 10.45 18.89
N LYS A 50 21.71 10.43 18.58
CA LYS A 50 22.63 9.39 19.06
C LYS A 50 23.10 9.76 20.47
N HIS A 51 22.95 8.84 21.41
CA HIS A 51 23.41 8.96 22.78
C HIS A 51 24.36 7.82 23.11
N ARG A 52 25.49 8.13 23.75
CA ARG A 52 26.46 7.14 24.21
C ARG A 52 26.38 7.02 25.72
N GLU A 53 26.16 5.82 26.21
CA GLU A 53 26.07 5.51 27.64
C GLU A 53 26.78 4.18 27.90
N ASN A 54 27.68 4.12 28.89
CA ASN A 54 28.42 2.90 29.27
C ASN A 54 29.04 2.16 28.07
N ASN A 55 29.69 2.91 27.19
CA ASN A 55 30.30 2.43 25.94
C ASN A 55 29.34 1.81 24.91
N LYS A 56 28.02 1.94 25.10
CA LYS A 56 26.99 1.52 24.15
C LYS A 56 26.32 2.73 23.51
N TYR A 57 26.00 2.61 22.23
CA TYR A 57 25.29 3.64 21.49
C TYR A 57 23.79 3.35 21.48
N PHE A 58 22.99 4.39 21.65
CA PHE A 58 21.54 4.36 21.62
C PHE A 58 20.99 5.43 20.70
N LEU A 59 19.90 5.11 20.00
CA LEU A 59 19.09 6.03 19.23
C LEU A 59 17.91 6.48 20.09
N VAL A 60 17.91 7.75 20.45
CA VAL A 60 16.79 8.42 21.11
C VAL A 60 15.94 9.07 20.04
N SER A 61 14.81 8.45 19.71
CA SER A 61 13.91 8.89 18.65
C SER A 61 12.67 9.57 19.24
N THR A 62 12.37 10.78 18.77
CA THR A 62 11.18 11.56 19.16
C THR A 62 10.04 11.20 18.22
N LEU A 63 8.96 10.64 18.75
CA LEU A 63 7.83 10.16 17.96
C LEU A 63 6.86 11.30 17.65
N ARG A 64 6.50 11.43 16.37
CA ARG A 64 5.56 12.46 15.93
C ARG A 64 4.13 12.06 16.29
N HIS A 65 3.48 12.83 17.16
CA HIS A 65 2.07 12.63 17.52
C HIS A 65 1.19 13.66 16.82
N ARG A 66 0.71 13.34 15.62
CA ARG A 66 -0.25 14.22 14.92
C ARG A 66 -1.63 14.07 15.55
N ARG A 67 -2.02 15.04 16.40
CA ARG A 67 -3.40 15.18 16.88
C ARG A 67 -4.28 15.63 15.71
N ASN A 68 -5.18 14.76 15.25
CA ASN A 68 -6.26 15.16 14.35
C ASN A 68 -7.58 15.11 15.12
N ARG A 69 -8.58 15.92 14.74
CA ARG A 69 -9.91 15.99 15.41
C ARG A 69 -10.68 14.65 15.43
N LYS A 70 -10.21 13.65 14.66
CA LYS A 70 -10.73 12.26 14.58
C LYS A 70 -9.83 11.19 15.23
N GLY A 71 -8.81 11.59 16.00
CA GLY A 71 -7.87 10.69 16.69
C GLY A 71 -6.43 10.75 16.16
N THR A 72 -5.48 10.24 16.95
CA THR A 72 -4.06 10.10 16.57
C THR A 72 -3.94 9.03 15.48
N TYR A 73 -3.21 9.31 14.39
CA TYR A 73 -2.87 8.30 13.40
C TYR A 73 -2.20 7.11 14.10
N ARG A 74 -2.87 5.96 14.12
CA ARG A 74 -2.32 4.74 14.69
C ARG A 74 -1.25 4.24 13.72
N ASN A 75 0.02 4.59 13.96
CA ASN A 75 1.15 4.04 13.21
C ASN A 75 1.19 2.52 13.44
N ILE A 76 0.73 1.75 12.44
CA ILE A 76 0.78 0.30 12.47
C ILE A 76 2.13 -0.13 11.92
N LEU A 77 3.10 -0.33 12.81
CA LEU A 77 4.37 -0.98 12.47
C LEU A 77 4.19 -2.49 12.60
N LYS A 78 4.45 -3.23 11.51
CA LYS A 78 4.33 -4.69 11.49
C LYS A 78 5.52 -5.31 10.75
N ARG A 79 6.13 -6.30 11.38
CA ARG A 79 7.16 -7.13 10.75
C ARG A 79 6.55 -8.27 9.95
N ILE A 80 7.01 -8.42 8.70
CA ILE A 80 6.55 -9.45 7.76
C ILE A 80 7.52 -10.65 7.76
N SER A 81 8.80 -10.46 7.45
CA SER A 81 9.82 -11.53 7.49
C SER A 81 10.29 -11.80 8.92
N ARG A 82 10.22 -13.06 9.39
CA ARG A 82 10.65 -13.51 10.73
C ARG A 82 11.82 -14.50 10.63
N PRO A 83 12.63 -14.73 11.68
CA PRO A 83 13.79 -15.62 11.62
C PRO A 83 13.42 -17.05 11.28
N GLY A 84 12.30 -17.55 11.82
CA GLY A 84 11.76 -18.88 11.51
C GLY A 84 10.90 -18.94 10.24
N LEU A 85 10.63 -17.80 9.59
CA LEU A 85 9.89 -17.74 8.32
C LEU A 85 10.33 -16.51 7.54
N ARG A 86 11.37 -16.67 6.72
CA ARG A 86 11.90 -15.61 5.85
C ARG A 86 11.00 -15.46 4.64
N ILE A 87 10.58 -14.23 4.38
CA ILE A 87 9.71 -13.91 3.24
C ILE A 87 10.52 -13.05 2.29
N TYR A 88 10.74 -13.57 1.08
CA TYR A 88 11.38 -12.87 -0.02
C TYR A 88 10.33 -12.55 -1.09
N SER A 89 10.46 -11.40 -1.74
CA SER A 89 9.52 -10.97 -2.77
C SER A 89 10.27 -10.30 -3.90
N ASN A 90 9.94 -10.68 -5.13
CA ASN A 90 10.41 -9.99 -6.33
C ASN A 90 9.70 -8.63 -6.44
N HIS A 91 10.35 -7.66 -7.08
CA HIS A 91 9.83 -6.30 -7.29
C HIS A 91 8.37 -6.22 -7.76
N GLN A 92 7.94 -7.12 -8.65
CA GLN A 92 6.57 -7.20 -9.18
C GLN A 92 5.51 -7.61 -8.13
N ARG A 93 5.93 -8.26 -7.03
CA ARG A 93 5.02 -8.81 -6.01
C ARG A 93 5.05 -8.02 -4.69
N ILE A 94 5.67 -6.83 -4.68
CA ILE A 94 5.72 -6.00 -3.47
C ILE A 94 4.31 -5.45 -3.20
N PRO A 95 3.70 -5.77 -2.04
CA PRO A 95 2.34 -5.33 -1.73
C PRO A 95 2.30 -3.83 -1.48
N ARG A 96 1.30 -3.15 -2.05
CA ARG A 96 1.00 -1.76 -1.71
C ARG A 96 0.28 -1.72 -0.36
N ILE A 97 0.88 -1.09 0.65
CA ILE A 97 0.29 -0.96 1.98
C ILE A 97 -0.65 0.25 1.98
N LEU A 98 -1.86 0.07 2.52
CA LEU A 98 -2.88 1.12 2.66
C LEU A 98 -3.14 1.91 1.36
N GLY A 99 -3.24 1.21 0.22
CA GLY A 99 -3.50 1.86 -1.08
C GLY A 99 -2.36 2.76 -1.58
N GLY A 100 -1.14 2.59 -1.07
CA GLY A 100 0.03 3.42 -1.40
C GLY A 100 0.36 4.49 -0.36
N MET A 101 -0.44 4.61 0.71
CA MET A 101 -0.18 5.54 1.82
C MET A 101 0.83 4.99 2.84
N GLY A 102 1.09 3.68 2.81
CA GLY A 102 1.99 3.02 3.75
C GLY A 102 3.36 2.73 3.15
N VAL A 103 4.37 2.72 4.01
CA VAL A 103 5.76 2.47 3.65
C VAL A 103 6.12 1.00 3.88
N VAL A 104 6.84 0.39 2.93
CA VAL A 104 7.41 -0.94 3.05
C VAL A 104 8.93 -0.82 3.04
N ILE A 105 9.59 -1.38 4.06
CA ILE A 105 11.05 -1.45 4.16
C ILE A 105 11.50 -2.85 3.74
N LEU A 106 12.38 -2.93 2.74
CA LEU A 106 12.89 -4.20 2.21
C LEU A 106 14.42 -4.22 2.28
N SER A 107 14.98 -5.42 2.44
CA SER A 107 16.43 -5.64 2.38
C SER A 107 16.79 -6.14 0.98
N THR A 108 17.67 -5.43 0.29
CA THR A 108 18.11 -5.77 -1.08
C THR A 108 19.60 -6.12 -1.10
N SER A 109 20.00 -7.14 -1.87
CA SER A 109 21.38 -7.68 -1.90
C SER A 109 22.33 -7.00 -2.90
N ARG A 110 21.90 -5.95 -3.61
CA ARG A 110 22.73 -5.29 -4.63
C ARG A 110 23.02 -3.83 -4.28
N GLU A 111 24.30 -3.55 -4.12
CA GLU A 111 24.93 -2.24 -4.10
C GLU A 111 24.53 -1.43 -5.34
N ARG A 112 23.50 -0.60 -5.20
CA ARG A 112 23.49 0.71 -5.84
C ARG A 112 23.59 1.67 -4.67
N LYS A 113 24.80 2.22 -4.50
CA LYS A 113 25.29 3.00 -3.37
C LYS A 113 24.20 3.75 -2.59
N ASP A 114 24.25 3.54 -1.28
CA ASP A 114 23.58 4.26 -0.22
C ASP A 114 22.07 3.98 -0.04
N GLU A 115 21.72 3.60 1.19
CA GLU A 115 20.36 3.48 1.75
C GLU A 115 19.65 2.13 1.61
N LEU A 116 19.05 1.66 2.73
CA LEU A 116 17.86 0.81 2.65
C LEU A 116 16.90 1.53 1.70
N SER A 117 16.64 0.95 0.53
CA SER A 117 15.73 1.58 -0.42
C SER A 117 14.32 1.49 0.16
N THR A 118 13.85 2.60 0.71
CA THR A 118 12.44 2.89 0.68
C THR A 118 12.08 2.96 -0.80
N ILE A 119 11.11 2.16 -1.23
CA ILE A 119 10.34 2.56 -2.42
C ILE A 119 9.47 3.72 -1.91
N THR A 120 10.07 4.91 -1.80
CA THR A 120 9.33 6.12 -1.46
C THR A 120 8.44 6.41 -2.66
N PRO A 121 7.10 6.38 -2.51
CA PRO A 121 6.27 6.97 -3.55
C PRO A 121 6.69 8.45 -3.71
N PRO A 122 6.66 9.02 -4.92
CA PRO A 122 7.24 10.33 -5.21
C PRO A 122 6.79 11.40 -4.20
N PRO A 123 7.66 12.39 -3.89
CA PRO A 123 7.39 13.35 -2.82
C PRO A 123 6.09 14.10 -3.08
N LEU A 124 5.27 14.23 -2.04
CA LEU A 124 4.18 15.21 -2.03
C LEU A 124 4.80 16.60 -2.02
N VAL A 125 4.81 17.25 -3.19
CA VAL A 125 5.10 18.67 -3.33
C VAL A 125 4.14 19.46 -2.43
N ASP A 126 4.70 20.38 -1.65
CA ASP A 126 3.99 21.22 -0.69
C ASP A 126 2.88 22.02 -1.39
N THR A 127 1.64 21.53 -1.28
CA THR A 127 0.45 22.10 -1.94
C THR A 127 -0.24 23.05 -0.96
N SER A 128 0.47 24.09 -0.53
CA SER A 128 -0.15 25.28 0.09
C SER A 128 -0.54 26.34 -0.95
N ARG A 129 -0.24 26.11 -2.24
CA ARG A 129 -0.93 26.74 -3.36
C ARG A 129 -1.82 25.70 -4.03
N GLY A 130 -3.13 25.94 -4.02
CA GLY A 130 -4.14 25.01 -4.53
C GLY A 130 -3.81 24.53 -5.94
N LEU A 131 -3.64 23.22 -6.07
CA LEU A 131 -3.64 22.50 -7.35
C LEU A 131 -4.99 21.78 -7.48
N PRO A 132 -5.71 21.92 -8.62
CA PRO A 132 -6.99 21.27 -8.82
C PRO A 132 -6.79 19.75 -8.82
N GLY A 133 -7.70 19.03 -8.17
CA GLY A 133 -7.60 17.60 -7.92
C GLY A 133 -7.17 16.80 -9.15
N MET A 134 -6.03 16.13 -9.04
CA MET A 134 -5.63 15.10 -9.98
C MET A 134 -6.52 13.88 -9.72
N LYS A 135 -7.72 13.89 -10.29
CA LYS A 135 -8.57 12.71 -10.39
C LYS A 135 -7.72 11.64 -11.07
N GLU A 136 -7.43 10.56 -10.35
CA GLU A 136 -6.81 9.39 -10.96
C GLU A 136 -7.62 8.99 -12.20
N GLN A 137 -6.99 9.06 -13.37
CA GLN A 137 -7.60 8.58 -14.60
C GLN A 137 -7.80 7.06 -14.47
N LYS A 138 -9.04 6.66 -14.20
CA LYS A 138 -9.48 5.27 -14.19
C LYS A 138 -9.42 4.77 -15.63
N LEU A 139 -8.64 3.71 -15.88
CA LEU A 139 -8.61 3.05 -17.19
C LEU A 139 -9.91 2.28 -17.35
N ILE A 140 -10.83 2.88 -18.10
CA ILE A 140 -12.12 2.29 -18.41
C ILE A 140 -12.01 1.70 -19.81
N HIS A 141 -12.23 0.39 -19.90
CA HIS A 141 -12.29 -0.33 -21.15
C HIS A 141 -13.70 -0.88 -21.36
N GLU A 142 -14.09 -1.02 -22.61
CA GLU A 142 -15.30 -1.73 -23.02
C GLU A 142 -14.93 -3.17 -23.37
N GLY A 143 -15.88 -4.08 -23.12
CA GLY A 143 -15.70 -5.48 -23.44
C GLY A 143 -17.00 -6.26 -23.43
N LEU A 144 -16.93 -7.47 -23.96
CA LEU A 144 -18.03 -8.41 -24.06
C LEU A 144 -17.84 -9.56 -23.06
N ILE A 145 -18.90 -9.89 -22.35
CA ILE A 145 -18.87 -10.99 -21.39
C ILE A 145 -18.95 -12.30 -22.13
N THR A 146 -17.91 -13.12 -22.02
CA THR A 146 -17.86 -14.43 -22.67
C THR A 146 -18.52 -15.49 -21.81
N GLU A 147 -18.24 -15.50 -20.50
CA GLU A 147 -18.69 -16.56 -19.59
C GLU A 147 -18.99 -16.02 -18.18
N SER A 148 -19.98 -16.60 -17.52
CA SER A 148 -20.28 -16.40 -16.10
C SER A 148 -19.74 -17.55 -15.28
N LEU A 149 -18.94 -17.26 -14.24
CA LEU A 149 -18.35 -18.26 -13.37
C LEU A 149 -19.18 -18.46 -12.08
N PRO A 150 -19.16 -19.65 -11.46
CA PRO A 150 -19.97 -19.98 -10.28
C PRO A 150 -19.69 -19.09 -9.05
N ASN A 151 -18.49 -18.51 -8.95
CA ASN A 151 -18.09 -17.62 -7.86
C ASN A 151 -18.61 -16.17 -8.02
N GLY A 152 -19.48 -15.90 -9.00
CA GLY A 152 -20.00 -14.57 -9.29
C GLY A 152 -18.99 -13.64 -9.98
N MET A 153 -17.95 -14.20 -10.58
CA MET A 153 -17.03 -13.53 -11.49
C MET A 153 -17.44 -13.78 -12.94
N PHE A 154 -16.97 -12.93 -13.85
CA PHE A 154 -17.26 -13.01 -15.28
C PHE A 154 -15.96 -12.98 -16.07
N ARG A 155 -15.83 -13.83 -17.09
CA ARG A 155 -14.78 -13.67 -18.10
C ARG A 155 -15.24 -12.61 -19.09
N VAL A 156 -14.40 -11.61 -19.31
CA VAL A 156 -14.71 -10.50 -20.19
C VAL A 156 -13.59 -10.36 -21.20
N ARG A 157 -13.96 -10.41 -22.48
CA ARG A 157 -13.07 -10.10 -23.59
C ARG A 157 -13.17 -8.61 -23.84
N LEU A 158 -12.08 -7.90 -23.59
CA LEU A 158 -11.98 -6.47 -23.88
C LEU A 158 -11.86 -6.23 -25.39
N ASP A 159 -12.16 -5.02 -25.84
CA ASP A 159 -12.05 -4.63 -27.26
C ASP A 159 -10.60 -4.67 -27.78
N ASN A 160 -9.60 -4.66 -26.88
CA ASN A 160 -8.18 -4.87 -27.21
C ASN A 160 -7.78 -6.36 -27.24
N GLU A 161 -8.76 -7.27 -27.36
CA GLU A 161 -8.64 -8.73 -27.40
C GLU A 161 -8.17 -9.42 -26.10
N ASP A 162 -7.85 -8.66 -25.05
CA ASP A 162 -7.45 -9.23 -23.76
C ASP A 162 -8.63 -9.91 -23.04
N LEU A 163 -8.36 -11.09 -22.47
CA LEU A 163 -9.30 -11.81 -21.61
C LEU A 163 -9.01 -11.52 -20.14
N ILE A 164 -9.98 -10.93 -19.45
CA ILE A 164 -9.85 -10.53 -18.06
C ILE A 164 -10.96 -11.10 -17.17
N LEU A 165 -10.70 -11.17 -15.88
CA LEU A 165 -11.66 -11.61 -14.87
C LEU A 165 -12.33 -10.41 -14.20
N GLY A 166 -13.62 -10.23 -14.43
CA GLY A 166 -14.43 -9.13 -13.94
C GLY A 166 -15.29 -9.49 -12.73
N TYR A 167 -15.33 -8.64 -11.71
CA TYR A 167 -16.37 -8.71 -10.66
C TYR A 167 -17.35 -7.55 -10.77
N VAL A 168 -18.59 -7.80 -10.35
CA VAL A 168 -19.66 -6.82 -10.41
C VAL A 168 -19.49 -5.75 -9.33
N SER A 169 -19.52 -4.48 -9.71
CA SER A 169 -19.48 -3.37 -8.74
C SER A 169 -20.68 -3.38 -7.79
N GLY A 170 -20.48 -2.87 -6.57
CA GLY A 170 -21.56 -2.74 -5.59
C GLY A 170 -22.75 -1.91 -6.08
N ARG A 171 -22.54 -0.96 -7.01
CA ARG A 171 -23.63 -0.18 -7.62
C ARG A 171 -24.52 -1.08 -8.49
N ILE A 172 -23.94 -1.92 -9.33
CA ILE A 172 -24.70 -2.90 -10.14
C ILE A 172 -25.45 -3.89 -9.23
N ARG A 173 -24.80 -4.38 -8.16
CA ARG A 173 -25.46 -5.28 -7.18
C ARG A 173 -26.67 -4.63 -6.51
N ARG A 174 -26.55 -3.37 -6.07
CA ARG A 174 -27.65 -2.60 -5.46
C ARG A 174 -28.77 -2.27 -6.44
N SER A 175 -28.44 -2.12 -7.73
CA SER A 175 -29.42 -1.88 -8.79
C SER A 175 -30.05 -3.17 -9.35
N PHE A 176 -29.76 -4.34 -8.77
CA PHE A 176 -30.26 -5.64 -9.21
C PHE A 176 -30.05 -5.92 -10.72
N ILE A 177 -29.06 -5.28 -11.33
CA ILE A 177 -28.74 -5.46 -12.75
C ILE A 177 -28.08 -6.82 -12.91
N ARG A 178 -28.76 -7.74 -13.59
CA ARG A 178 -28.20 -9.05 -13.97
C ARG A 178 -27.27 -8.89 -15.15
N ILE A 179 -26.12 -9.56 -15.04
CA ILE A 179 -25.07 -9.58 -16.04
C ILE A 179 -25.03 -10.99 -16.62
N LEU A 180 -25.16 -11.12 -17.94
CA LEU A 180 -25.21 -12.39 -18.65
C LEU A 180 -24.09 -12.48 -19.70
N PRO A 181 -23.68 -13.70 -20.10
CA PRO A 181 -22.86 -13.90 -21.29
C PRO A 181 -23.50 -13.23 -22.52
N GLY A 182 -22.69 -12.54 -23.33
CA GLY A 182 -23.13 -11.74 -24.48
C GLY A 182 -23.37 -10.26 -24.16
N ASP A 183 -23.44 -9.86 -22.89
CA ASP A 183 -23.63 -8.45 -22.53
C ASP A 183 -22.35 -7.63 -22.79
N ARG A 184 -22.54 -6.42 -23.34
CA ARG A 184 -21.48 -5.42 -23.46
C ARG A 184 -21.40 -4.59 -22.18
N VAL A 185 -20.19 -4.46 -21.63
CA VAL A 185 -19.99 -3.84 -20.31
C VAL A 185 -18.80 -2.88 -20.30
N LYS A 186 -18.86 -1.88 -19.42
CA LYS A 186 -17.73 -1.02 -19.07
C LYS A 186 -17.02 -1.57 -17.85
N ILE A 187 -15.73 -1.82 -18.00
CA ILE A 187 -14.86 -2.33 -16.95
C ILE A 187 -13.79 -1.31 -16.59
N GLU A 188 -13.65 -1.09 -15.28
CA GLU A 188 -12.47 -0.48 -14.69
C GLU A 188 -11.38 -1.54 -14.57
N VAL A 189 -10.32 -1.45 -15.35
CA VAL A 189 -9.17 -2.34 -15.19
C VAL A 189 -8.28 -1.80 -14.07
N SER A 190 -7.82 -2.69 -13.19
CA SER A 190 -6.89 -2.29 -12.13
C SER A 190 -5.55 -1.89 -12.75
N ARG A 191 -5.01 -0.72 -12.38
CA ARG A 191 -3.67 -0.28 -12.80
C ARG A 191 -2.52 -1.18 -12.31
N TYR A 192 -2.83 -2.16 -11.46
CA TYR A 192 -1.84 -3.07 -10.85
C TYR A 192 -1.92 -4.50 -11.37
N ASP A 193 -3.04 -4.85 -12.00
CA ASP A 193 -3.29 -6.19 -12.49
C ASP A 193 -4.25 -6.08 -13.67
N SER A 194 -3.68 -6.10 -14.89
CA SER A 194 -4.44 -6.04 -16.13
C SER A 194 -5.35 -7.25 -16.33
N THR A 195 -5.14 -8.35 -15.59
CA THR A 195 -5.96 -9.56 -15.69
C THR A 195 -7.27 -9.48 -14.91
N ARG A 196 -7.47 -8.44 -14.09
CA ARG A 196 -8.65 -8.28 -13.22
C ARG A 196 -9.30 -6.91 -13.35
N GLY A 197 -10.63 -6.91 -13.44
CA GLY A 197 -11.42 -5.70 -13.64
C GLY A 197 -12.66 -5.63 -12.77
N ARG A 198 -13.19 -4.41 -12.62
CA ARG A 198 -14.46 -4.13 -11.96
C ARG A 198 -15.49 -3.67 -12.98
N ILE A 199 -16.59 -4.40 -13.10
CA ILE A 199 -17.69 -4.05 -14.00
C ILE A 199 -18.48 -2.88 -13.38
N ILE A 200 -18.41 -1.72 -14.04
CA ILE A 200 -19.04 -0.48 -13.56
C ILE A 200 -20.45 -0.34 -14.12
N TYR A 201 -20.65 -0.71 -15.39
CA TYR A 201 -21.90 -0.48 -16.11
C TYR A 201 -22.15 -1.55 -17.18
N ARG A 202 -23.43 -1.93 -17.37
CA ARG A 202 -23.89 -2.73 -18.52
C ARG A 202 -24.45 -1.78 -19.56
N LEU A 203 -23.91 -1.82 -20.78
CA LEU A 203 -24.44 -1.04 -21.89
C LEU A 203 -25.76 -1.68 -22.33
N ARG A 204 -26.78 -0.85 -22.52
CA ARG A 204 -27.99 -1.26 -23.25
C ARG A 204 -27.69 -1.08 -24.73
N ASN A 205 -27.85 -2.13 -25.53
CA ASN A 205 -27.99 -1.94 -26.96
C ASN A 205 -29.27 -1.12 -27.18
N LYS A 206 -29.13 0.11 -27.67
CA LYS A 206 -30.23 0.77 -28.38
C LYS A 206 -30.28 0.07 -29.74
N GLU A 207 -31.07 -0.99 -29.84
CA GLU A 207 -31.57 -1.36 -31.16
C GLU A 207 -32.52 -0.24 -31.59
N SER A 208 -32.24 0.26 -32.79
CA SER A 208 -33.00 1.23 -33.55
C SER A 208 -34.46 0.81 -33.67
N ASN A 209 -35.35 1.52 -32.99
CA ASN A 209 -36.72 1.68 -33.48
C ASN A 209 -36.67 2.83 -34.49
N ASP A 210 -36.65 2.49 -35.78
CA ASP A 210 -37.46 3.21 -36.77
C ASP A 210 -38.89 2.63 -36.72
#